data_AF-A0A2N5KC72-F1
#
_entry.id   AF-A0A2N5KC72-F1
#
_cell.length_a   1.000
_cell.length_b   1.000
_cell.length_c   1.000
_cell.angle_alpha   90.00
_cell.angle_beta   90.00
_cell.angle_gamma   90.00
#
_symmetry.space_group_name_H-M   'P 1'
#
loop_
_entity.id
_entity.type
_entity.pdbx_description
1 polymer ?
#
loop_
_entity_poly.entity_id
_entity_poly.type
_entity_poly.pdbx_seq_one_letter_code
_entity_poly.pdbx_strand_id
1 'polypeptide(L)' 'MENGDEERRMLEAAGWEPQEREDGETVWKNPANDLVYPQGQAAAMVREGADPEGPQPGLKE' A
#
# COMPACT_ATOMS: atom_id res chain seq x y z
N MET A 1 -3.34 12.24 -16.04
CA MET A 1 -3.29 10.92 -15.38
C MET A 1 -2.28 11.07 -14.26
N GLU A 2 -2.70 11.66 -13.13
CA GLU A 2 -1.77 12.09 -12.06
C GLU A 2 -1.99 11.32 -10.75
N ASN A 3 -3.11 10.59 -10.62
CA ASN A 3 -3.41 9.82 -9.42
C ASN A 3 -2.46 8.62 -9.20
N GLY A 4 -2.04 7.94 -10.28
CA GLY A 4 -1.16 6.76 -10.18
C GLY A 4 0.22 7.08 -9.61
N ASP A 5 0.76 8.27 -9.87
CA ASP A 5 2.07 8.69 -9.34
C ASP A 5 1.99 9.07 -7.85
N GLU A 6 0.90 9.71 -7.42
CA GLU A 6 0.68 10.04 -6.01
C GLU A 6 0.41 8.78 -5.17
N GLU A 7 -0.41 7.86 -5.67
CA GLU A 7 -0.67 6.56 -5.03
C GLU A 7 0.61 5.74 -4.90
N ARG A 8 1.44 5.72 -5.94
CA ARG A 8 2.76 5.08 -5.93
C ARG A 8 3.65 5.65 -4.83
N ARG A 9 3.79 6.98 -4.76
CA ARG A 9 4.63 7.64 -3.74
C ARG A 9 4.12 7.39 -2.33
N MET A 10 2.80 7.37 -2.14
CA MET A 10 2.17 7.06 -0.86
C MET A 10 2.49 5.62 -0.42
N LEU A 11 2.42 4.67 -1.35
CA LEU A 11 2.76 3.27 -1.10
C LEU A 11 4.24 3.09 -0.75
N GLU A 12 5.14 3.71 -1.53
CA GLU A 12 6.59 3.71 -1.25
C GLU A 12 6.90 4.33 0.12
N ALA A 13 6.25 5.44 0.48
CA ALA A 13 6.41 6.08 1.79
C ALA A 13 5.88 5.22 2.95
N ALA A 14 4.87 4.39 2.69
CA ALA A 14 4.33 3.42 3.65
C ALA A 14 5.13 2.09 3.69
N GLY A 15 6.24 2.00 2.95
CA GLY A 15 7.11 0.82 2.92
C GLY A 15 6.60 -0.33 2.06
N TRP A 16 5.61 -0.08 1.20
CA TRP A 16 5.16 -1.08 0.23
C TRP A 16 6.13 -1.18 -0.94
N GLU A 17 6.38 -2.42 -1.38
CA GLU A 17 7.33 -2.69 -2.46
C GLU A 17 6.59 -3.00 -3.77
N PRO A 18 6.85 -2.29 -4.88
CA PRO A 18 6.28 -2.62 -6.16
C PRO A 18 6.89 -3.92 -6.71
N GLN A 19 6.03 -4.78 -7.26
CA GLN A 19 6.38 -6.03 -7.91
C GLN A 19 5.70 -6.10 -9.27
N GLU A 20 6.47 -6.41 -10.31
CA GLU A 20 5.91 -6.67 -11.63
C GLU A 20 5.56 -8.15 -11.75
N ARG A 21 4.31 -8.46 -12.11
CA ARG A 21 3.88 -9.83 -12.40
C ARG A 21 4.27 -10.24 -13.81
N GLU A 22 4.29 -11.54 -14.06
CA GLU A 22 4.59 -12.13 -15.38
C GLU A 22 3.66 -11.62 -16.49
N ASP A 23 2.42 -11.25 -16.14
CA ASP A 23 1.44 -10.64 -17.05
C ASP A 23 1.68 -9.15 -17.35
N GLY A 24 2.71 -8.53 -16.76
CA GLY A 24 3.03 -7.10 -16.90
C GLY A 24 2.22 -6.16 -16.00
N GLU A 25 1.41 -6.69 -15.09
CA GLU A 25 0.69 -5.91 -14.08
C GLU A 25 1.61 -5.56 -12.91
N THR A 26 1.61 -4.28 -12.49
CA THR A 26 2.29 -3.85 -11.27
C THR A 26 1.41 -4.07 -10.04
N VAL A 27 1.86 -4.92 -9.14
CA VAL A 27 1.28 -5.13 -7.81
C VAL A 27 2.20 -4.62 -6.71
N TRP A 28 1.69 -4.55 -5.49
CA TRP A 28 2.37 -3.97 -4.35
C TRP A 28 2.38 -4.95 -3.19
N LYS A 29 3.57 -5.27 -2.69
CA LYS A 29 3.77 -6.14 -1.55
C LYS A 29 3.62 -5.36 -0.25
N ASN A 30 2.75 -5.85 0.62
CA ASN A 30 2.49 -5.30 1.94
C ASN A 30 3.63 -5.70 2.89
N PRO A 31 4.29 -4.74 3.56
CA PRO A 31 5.43 -5.02 4.42
C PRO A 31 5.10 -5.79 5.71
N ALA A 32 3.83 -5.87 6.10
CA ALA A 32 3.45 -6.47 7.38
C ALA A 32 2.93 -7.91 7.30
N ASN A 33 2.44 -8.33 6.13
CA ASN A 33 1.92 -9.70 5.94
C ASN A 33 2.49 -10.38 4.69
N ASP A 34 3.42 -9.73 3.98
CA ASP A 34 4.06 -10.20 2.76
C ASP A 34 3.09 -10.51 1.58
N LEU A 35 1.81 -10.13 1.68
CA LEU A 35 0.83 -10.33 0.61
C LEU A 35 0.91 -9.22 -0.44
N VAL A 36 0.52 -9.56 -1.67
CA VAL A 36 0.55 -8.62 -2.82
C VAL A 36 -0.85 -8.16 -3.20
N TYR A 37 -0.99 -6.87 -3.49
CA TYR A 37 -2.25 -6.21 -3.81
C TYR A 37 -2.13 -5.29 -5.03
N PRO A 38 -3.20 -5.11 -5.83
CA PRO A 38 -3.20 -4.10 -6.90
C PRO A 38 -3.03 -2.68 -6.34
N GLN A 39 -2.47 -1.76 -7.14
CA GLN A 39 -2.17 -0.39 -6.71
C GLN A 39 -3.33 0.32 -6.02
N GLY A 40 -4.52 0.33 -6.63
CA GLY A 40 -5.68 1.03 -6.06
C GLY A 40 -6.14 0.44 -4.72
N GLN A 41 -6.02 -0.89 -4.55
CA GLN A 41 -6.37 -1.53 -3.28
C GLN A 41 -5.32 -1.24 -2.21
N ALA A 42 -4.03 -1.33 -2.56
CA ALA A 42 -2.95 -0.99 -1.65
C ALA A 42 -3.05 0.48 -1.21
N ALA A 43 -3.33 1.40 -2.15
CA ALA A 43 -3.48 2.82 -1.86
C ALA A 43 -4.69 3.10 -0.95
N ALA A 44 -5.81 2.40 -1.15
CA ALA A 44 -6.95 2.46 -0.23
C ALA A 44 -6.55 2.02 1.19
N MET A 45 -5.82 0.92 1.33
CA MET A 45 -5.35 0.43 2.63
C MET A 45 -4.46 1.45 3.36
N VAL A 46 -3.51 2.07 2.65
CA VAL A 46 -2.66 3.13 3.22
C VAL A 46 -3.48 4.38 3.59
N ARG A 47 -4.44 4.79 2.76
CA ARG A 47 -5.30 5.98 3.01
C ARG A 47 -6.26 5.79 4.16
N GLU A 48 -6.85 4.60 4.30
CA GLU A 48 -7.78 4.29 5.38
C GLU A 48 -7.08 4.16 6.73
N GLY A 49 -5.74 4.23 6.77
CA GLY A 49 -4.97 3.92 7.97
C GLY A 49 -5.24 2.49 8.41
N ALA A 50 -5.56 1.61 7.44
CA ALA A 50 -5.64 0.17 7.66
C ALA A 50 -4.21 -0.30 7.87
N ASP A 51 -3.76 -0.07 9.10
CA ASP A 51 -2.68 -0.80 9.71
C ASP A 51 -2.89 -2.26 9.31
N PRO A 52 -1.91 -2.90 8.67
CA PRO A 52 -2.05 -4.31 8.30
C PRO A 52 -2.23 -5.22 9.52
N GLU A 53 -2.08 -4.69 10.75
CA GLU A 53 -2.42 -5.32 12.03
C GLU A 53 -3.77 -4.84 12.65
N GLY A 54 -4.54 -4.00 11.96
CA GLY A 54 -5.74 -3.35 12.51
C GLY A 54 -5.41 -2.10 13.35
N PRO A 55 -6.39 -1.21 13.61
CA PRO A 55 -6.13 0.13 14.14
C PRO A 55 -5.31 0.05 15.42
N GLN A 56 -4.07 0.55 15.44
CA GLN A 56 -3.32 0.71 16.68
C GLN A 56 -4.09 1.71 17.56
N PRO A 57 -4.72 1.30 18.68
CA PRO A 57 -5.39 2.23 19.56
C PRO A 57 -4.32 2.84 20.45
N GLY A 58 -3.82 4.02 20.09
CA GLY A 58 -3.11 4.86 21.05
C GLY A 58 -1.97 5.67 20.45
N LEU A 59 -2.24 6.94 20.16
CA LEU A 59 -1.58 8.00 20.91
C LEU A 59 -2.51 9.21 20.88
N LYS A 60 -3.11 9.50 22.04
CA LYS A 60 -3.68 10.81 22.33
C LYS A 60 -2.69 11.43 23.30
N GLU A 61 -2.09 12.56 22.92
CA GLU A 61 -1.48 13.49 23.87
C GLU A 61 -2.35 14.74 23.95
#